data_AF-A0A941MBA6-F1
#
_entry.id   AF-A0A941MBA6-F1
#
_cell.length_a   1.000
_cell.length_b   1.000
_cell.length_c   1.000
_cell.angle_alpha   90.00
_cell.angle_beta   90.00
_cell.angle_gamma   90.00
#
_symmetry.space_group_name_H-M   'P 1'
#
loop_
_entity.id
_entity.type
_entity.pdbx_description
1 polymer ?
#
loop_
_entity_poly.entity_id
_entity_poly.type
_entity_poly.pdbx_seq_one_letter_code
_entity_poly.pdbx_strand_id
1 'polypeptide(L)'
;MNLKLLALVVGVLACASAAAQSRGDWVLGQWRGGNYWFPGVVQSHVGDKVTILYDDGTRETLSSKLVRPYTWTLGTRVDCRWQGGTTWYPGKITGVSKDGTRIDILYDDGDRENIATGGCRSH
;
A
#
# COMPACT_ATOMS: atom_id res chain seq x y z
N MET A 1 40.53 42.86 14.54
CA MET A 1 40.32 42.11 15.80
C MET A 1 38.92 41.52 15.74
N ASN A 2 38.85 40.19 15.81
CA ASN A 2 37.69 39.37 15.47
C ASN A 2 36.53 39.51 16.48
N LEU A 3 35.27 39.52 16.01
CA LEU A 3 34.18 38.94 16.80
C LEU A 3 33.09 38.29 15.92
N LYS A 4 33.30 36.99 15.72
CA LYS A 4 32.37 35.85 15.63
C LYS A 4 30.92 36.12 15.17
N LEU A 5 30.66 35.65 13.95
CA LEU A 5 29.36 35.29 13.40
C LEU A 5 28.67 34.25 14.31
N LEU A 6 27.48 34.53 14.83
CA LEU A 6 26.56 33.51 15.33
C LEU A 6 25.70 33.04 14.16
N ALA A 7 26.08 31.92 13.53
CA ALA A 7 25.19 31.21 12.64
C ALA A 7 24.15 30.47 13.49
N LEU A 8 22.92 30.98 13.52
CA LEU A 8 21.78 30.24 14.04
C LEU A 8 21.45 29.14 13.02
N VAL A 9 21.93 27.93 13.25
CA VAL A 9 21.50 26.74 12.49
C VAL A 9 20.07 26.43 12.93
N VAL A 10 19.09 26.98 12.21
CA VAL A 10 17.71 26.52 12.28
C VAL A 10 17.64 25.26 11.42
N GLY A 11 18.08 24.15 12.01
CA GLY A 11 17.87 22.82 11.46
C GLY A 11 16.41 22.42 11.64
N VAL A 12 15.55 22.84 10.71
CA VAL A 12 14.24 22.22 10.53
C VAL A 12 14.42 21.14 9.47
N LEU A 13 14.84 19.94 9.90
CA LEU A 13 14.51 18.73 9.14
C LEU A 13 13.02 18.48 9.36
N ALA A 14 12.18 19.23 8.65
CA ALA A 14 10.86 18.74 8.34
C ALA A 14 11.06 17.66 7.27
N CYS A 15 11.30 16.42 7.70
CA CYS A 15 10.88 15.28 6.90
C CYS A 15 9.35 15.33 6.90
N ALA A 16 8.77 16.21 6.08
CA ALA A 16 7.43 16.00 5.60
C ALA A 16 7.49 14.61 4.97
N SER A 17 6.78 13.65 5.56
CA SER A 17 6.55 12.35 4.95
C SER A 17 6.10 12.63 3.52
N ALA A 18 7.00 12.46 2.54
CA ALA A 18 6.63 12.53 1.15
C ALA A 18 5.48 11.52 1.02
N ALA A 19 4.28 12.01 0.71
CA ALA A 19 3.14 11.13 0.50
C ALA A 19 3.63 10.04 -0.46
N ALA A 20 3.58 8.76 -0.02
CA ALA A 20 4.02 7.61 -0.80
C ALA A 20 3.08 7.44 -1.99
N GLN A 21 3.24 8.31 -2.97
CA GLN A 21 2.39 8.50 -4.14
C GLN A 21 3.23 8.97 -5.35
N SER A 22 4.54 8.72 -5.33
CA SER A 22 5.42 8.94 -6.47
C SER A 22 5.28 7.77 -7.43
N ARG A 23 5.54 8.00 -8.72
CA ARG A 23 5.54 6.91 -9.71
C ARG A 23 6.48 5.78 -9.26
N GLY A 24 5.98 4.55 -9.24
CA GLY A 24 6.71 3.37 -8.78
C GLY A 24 6.48 3.01 -7.31
N ASP A 25 5.90 3.90 -6.51
CA ASP A 25 5.55 3.58 -5.12
C ASP A 25 4.45 2.52 -5.08
N TRP A 26 4.61 1.56 -4.18
CA TRP A 26 3.55 0.65 -3.79
C TRP A 26 2.58 1.37 -2.86
N VAL A 27 1.29 1.24 -3.17
CA VAL A 27 0.20 1.93 -2.48
C VAL A 27 -1.00 1.02 -2.28
N LEU A 28 -1.92 1.48 -1.46
CA LEU A 28 -3.25 0.92 -1.31
C LEU A 28 -4.27 1.94 -1.85
N GLY A 29 -5.04 1.56 -2.87
CA GLY A 29 -6.12 2.38 -3.44
C GLY A 29 -7.50 1.94 -2.94
N GLN A 30 -8.36 2.89 -2.57
CA GLN A 30 -9.72 2.63 -2.13
C GLN A 30 -10.66 2.45 -3.33
N TRP A 31 -11.11 1.22 -3.56
CA TRP A 31 -11.92 0.90 -4.74
C TRP A 31 -13.29 1.55 -4.69
N ARG A 32 -13.62 2.35 -5.71
CA ARG A 32 -14.92 3.04 -5.90
C ARG A 32 -15.43 3.79 -4.66
N GLY A 33 -14.54 4.25 -3.78
CA GLY A 33 -14.91 4.89 -2.51
C GLY A 33 -15.64 3.99 -1.51
N GLY A 34 -15.55 2.66 -1.69
CA GLY A 34 -16.06 1.67 -0.73
C GLY A 34 -15.13 1.48 0.47
N ASN A 35 -15.35 0.43 1.26
CA ASN A 35 -14.60 0.21 2.51
C ASN A 35 -13.36 -0.69 2.35
N TYR A 36 -12.84 -0.83 1.12
CA TYR A 36 -11.79 -1.79 0.81
C TYR A 36 -10.65 -1.15 0.03
N TRP A 37 -9.45 -1.59 0.40
CA TRP A 37 -8.19 -1.07 -0.12
C TRP A 37 -7.41 -2.18 -0.81
N PHE A 38 -7.00 -1.92 -2.04
CA PHE A 38 -6.35 -2.87 -2.93
C PHE A 38 -4.92 -2.43 -3.23
N PRO A 39 -3.97 -3.38 -3.26
CA PRO A 39 -2.58 -3.08 -3.50
C PRO A 39 -2.31 -2.82 -4.98
N GLY A 40 -1.37 -1.91 -5.23
CA GLY A 40 -0.95 -1.57 -6.58
C GLY A 40 0.26 -0.65 -6.59
N VAL A 41 0.68 -0.29 -7.79
CA VAL A 41 1.82 0.61 -8.05
C VAL A 41 1.34 1.89 -8.71
N VAL A 42 1.82 3.03 -8.21
CA VAL A 42 1.55 4.33 -8.81
C VAL A 42 2.16 4.41 -10.21
N GLN A 43 1.32 4.64 -11.22
CA GLN A 43 1.72 4.86 -12.60
C GLN A 43 1.93 6.35 -12.91
N SER A 44 1.09 7.23 -12.35
CA SER A 44 1.22 8.69 -12.49
C SER A 44 0.54 9.44 -11.35
N HIS A 45 1.04 10.62 -11.03
CA HIS A 45 0.44 11.55 -10.07
C HIS A 45 0.45 12.96 -10.69
N VAL A 46 -0.73 13.53 -10.92
CA VAL A 46 -0.91 14.87 -11.51
C VAL A 46 -1.97 15.63 -10.73
N GLY A 47 -1.58 16.72 -10.09
CA GLY A 47 -2.49 17.50 -9.24
C GLY A 47 -3.01 16.64 -8.08
N ASP A 48 -4.33 16.55 -7.96
CA ASP A 48 -5.01 15.73 -6.94
C ASP A 48 -5.33 14.30 -7.41
N LYS A 49 -4.84 13.89 -8.59
CA LYS A 49 -5.16 12.60 -9.21
C LYS A 49 -3.97 11.66 -9.23
N VAL A 50 -4.19 10.42 -8.82
CA VAL A 50 -3.20 9.34 -8.82
C VAL A 50 -3.74 8.18 -9.66
N THR A 51 -2.99 7.76 -10.68
CA THR A 51 -3.29 6.54 -11.44
C THR A 51 -2.54 5.36 -10.84
N ILE A 52 -3.26 4.30 -10.48
CA ILE A 52 -2.71 3.07 -9.92
C ILE A 52 -2.87 1.95 -10.94
N LEU A 53 -1.83 1.12 -11.10
CA LEU A 53 -1.94 -0.23 -11.64
C LEU A 53 -2.06 -1.17 -10.46
N TYR A 54 -3.24 -1.72 -10.23
CA TYR A 54 -3.47 -2.69 -9.15
C TYR A 54 -2.81 -4.02 -9.46
N ASP A 55 -2.50 -4.78 -8.41
CA ASP A 55 -1.79 -6.06 -8.53
C ASP A 55 -2.64 -7.16 -9.20
N ASP A 56 -3.95 -6.96 -9.33
CA ASP A 56 -4.83 -7.83 -10.12
C ASP A 56 -4.80 -7.50 -11.64
N GLY A 57 -3.99 -6.51 -12.03
CA GLY A 57 -3.81 -6.04 -13.40
C GLY A 57 -4.77 -4.93 -13.84
N THR A 58 -5.74 -4.55 -13.01
CA THR A 58 -6.66 -3.46 -13.33
C THR A 58 -6.02 -2.08 -13.10
N ARG A 59 -6.62 -1.04 -13.70
CA ARG A 59 -6.09 0.33 -13.63
C ARG A 59 -7.19 1.33 -13.31
N GLU A 60 -6.90 2.28 -12.45
CA GLU A 60 -7.85 3.32 -12.04
C GLU A 60 -7.12 4.64 -11.77
N THR A 61 -7.80 5.76 -11.99
CA THR A 61 -7.35 7.09 -11.55
C THR A 61 -8.25 7.58 -10.41
N LEU A 62 -7.66 7.70 -9.23
CA LEU A 62 -8.31 8.10 -7.99
C LEU A 62 -7.92 9.52 -7.59
N SER A 63 -8.72 10.13 -6.71
CA SER A 63 -8.22 11.27 -5.93
C SER A 63 -7.09 10.79 -5.00
N SER A 64 -6.05 11.61 -4.80
CA SER A 64 -4.94 11.32 -3.88
C SER A 64 -5.40 11.01 -2.45
N LYS A 65 -6.62 11.46 -2.06
CA LYS A 65 -7.25 11.13 -0.77
C LYS A 65 -7.69 9.67 -0.63
N LEU A 66 -7.88 8.98 -1.76
CA LEU A 66 -8.28 7.58 -1.84
C LEU A 66 -7.06 6.66 -2.05
N VAL A 67 -5.85 7.18 -1.85
CA VAL A 67 -4.59 6.44 -2.00
C VAL A 67 -3.77 6.59 -0.72
N ARG A 68 -3.39 5.48 -0.10
CA ARG A 68 -2.58 5.46 1.12
C ARG A 68 -1.28 4.67 0.91
N PRO A 69 -0.25 4.88 1.75
CA PRO A 69 0.96 4.06 1.69
C PRO A 69 0.66 2.56 1.79
N TYR A 70 1.47 1.73 1.15
CA TYR A 70 1.39 0.29 1.33
C TYR A 70 1.89 -0.12 2.72
N THR A 71 1.01 -0.71 3.53
CA THR A 71 1.28 -1.04 4.95
C THR A 71 1.17 -2.53 5.26
N TRP A 72 1.01 -3.39 4.26
CA TRP A 72 0.87 -4.82 4.49
C TRP A 72 2.21 -5.44 4.89
N THR A 73 2.20 -6.13 6.03
CA THR A 73 3.36 -6.80 6.64
C THR A 73 2.88 -8.05 7.39
N LEU A 74 3.80 -8.79 8.01
CA LEU A 74 3.44 -9.92 8.86
C LEU A 74 2.43 -9.51 9.94
N GLY A 75 1.35 -10.28 10.06
CA GLY A 75 0.26 -10.04 11.01
C GLY A 75 -0.83 -9.08 10.53
N THR A 76 -0.65 -8.39 9.39
CA THR A 76 -1.71 -7.57 8.80
C THR A 76 -2.94 -8.44 8.50
N ARG A 77 -4.12 -7.94 8.88
CA ARG A 77 -5.40 -8.54 8.49
C ARG A 77 -5.77 -8.17 7.07
N VAL A 78 -6.20 -9.17 6.32
CA VAL A 78 -6.68 -9.03 4.94
C VAL A 78 -7.84 -9.99 4.73
N ASP A 79 -8.68 -9.67 3.75
CA ASP A 79 -9.55 -10.68 3.13
C ASP A 79 -8.89 -11.12 1.83
N CYS A 80 -8.87 -12.42 1.55
CA CYS A 80 -8.35 -12.97 0.30
C CYS A 80 -9.35 -13.89 -0.40
N ARG A 81 -9.25 -13.95 -1.73
CA ARG A 81 -10.01 -14.88 -2.56
C ARG A 81 -9.39 -16.27 -2.52
N TRP A 82 -10.07 -17.22 -1.90
CA TRP A 82 -9.60 -18.61 -1.83
C TRP A 82 -9.44 -19.22 -3.22
N GLN A 83 -8.25 -19.72 -3.54
CA GLN A 83 -7.94 -20.42 -4.80
C GLN A 83 -8.38 -19.65 -6.07
N GLY A 84 -8.35 -18.31 -6.03
CA GLY A 84 -8.77 -17.47 -7.15
C GLY A 84 -10.29 -17.43 -7.39
N GLY A 85 -11.09 -17.91 -6.44
CA GLY A 85 -12.54 -17.82 -6.47
C GLY A 85 -13.07 -16.39 -6.31
N THR A 86 -14.38 -16.25 -6.11
CA THR A 86 -15.05 -14.94 -6.00
C THR A 86 -15.40 -14.53 -4.58
N THR A 87 -15.25 -15.45 -3.62
CA THR A 87 -15.59 -15.22 -2.21
C THR A 87 -14.35 -14.78 -1.43
N TRP A 88 -14.55 -13.83 -0.52
CA TRP A 88 -13.50 -13.25 0.31
C TRP A 88 -13.53 -13.87 1.70
N TYR A 89 -12.38 -14.34 2.17
CA TYR A 89 -12.23 -14.97 3.48
C TYR A 89 -11.19 -14.21 4.30
N PRO A 90 -11.47 -13.93 5.59
CA PRO A 90 -10.57 -13.18 6.44
C PRO A 90 -9.38 -14.05 6.85
N GLY A 91 -8.21 -13.41 6.96
CA GLY A 91 -7.00 -14.05 7.44
C GLY A 91 -5.92 -13.06 7.83
N LYS A 92 -4.74 -13.61 8.13
CA LYS A 92 -3.53 -12.85 8.48
C LYS A 92 -2.37 -13.22 7.58
N ILE A 93 -1.58 -12.22 7.21
CA ILE A 93 -0.33 -12.42 6.48
C ILE A 93 0.69 -13.09 7.42
N THR A 94 1.18 -14.26 7.03
CA THR A 94 2.22 -15.03 7.76
C THR A 94 3.55 -15.09 7.01
N GLY A 95 3.59 -14.63 5.77
CA GLY A 95 4.80 -14.59 4.95
C GLY A 95 4.64 -13.58 3.82
N VAL A 96 5.75 -13.00 3.39
CA VAL A 96 5.81 -12.05 2.27
C VAL A 96 6.99 -12.45 1.38
N SER A 97 6.76 -12.55 0.08
CA SER A 97 7.83 -12.85 -0.89
C SER A 97 8.85 -11.71 -0.94
N LYS A 98 10.06 -12.01 -1.41
CA LYS A 98 11.16 -11.02 -1.49
C LYS A 98 10.80 -9.78 -2.32
N ASP A 99 10.00 -9.96 -3.36
CA ASP A 99 9.52 -8.91 -4.26
C ASP A 99 8.17 -8.30 -3.81
N GLY A 100 7.56 -8.82 -2.74
CA GLY A 100 6.30 -8.34 -2.20
C GLY A 100 5.04 -8.71 -3.00
N THR A 101 5.18 -9.41 -4.13
CA THR A 101 4.05 -9.71 -5.03
C THR A 101 3.19 -10.90 -4.57
N ARG A 102 3.69 -11.71 -3.63
CA ARG A 102 2.97 -12.85 -3.04
C ARG A 102 3.08 -12.85 -1.53
N ILE A 103 2.06 -13.40 -0.88
CA ILE A 103 1.94 -13.49 0.57
C ILE A 103 1.43 -14.88 0.98
N ASP A 104 1.90 -15.36 2.12
CA ASP A 104 1.31 -16.51 2.81
C ASP A 104 0.20 -16.01 3.72
N ILE A 105 -0.98 -16.62 3.63
CA ILE A 105 -2.14 -16.33 4.47
C ILE A 105 -2.41 -17.51 5.39
N LEU A 106 -2.69 -17.20 6.65
CA LEU A 106 -3.42 -18.08 7.57
C LEU A 106 -4.85 -17.53 7.68
N TYR A 107 -5.81 -18.25 7.12
CA TYR A 107 -7.22 -17.93 7.21
C TYR A 107 -7.76 -18.22 8.62
N ASP A 108 -8.86 -17.55 8.98
CA ASP A 108 -9.45 -17.67 10.32
C ASP A 108 -10.04 -19.08 10.60
N ASP A 109 -10.31 -19.88 9.56
CA ASP A 109 -10.73 -21.29 9.67
C ASP A 109 -9.56 -22.28 9.83
N GLY A 110 -8.31 -21.79 9.78
CA GLY A 110 -7.10 -22.58 9.94
C GLY A 110 -6.42 -22.97 8.63
N ASP A 111 -7.05 -22.74 7.47
CA ASP A 111 -6.45 -23.02 6.18
C ASP A 111 -5.31 -22.05 5.85
N ARG A 112 -4.42 -22.50 4.95
CA ARG A 112 -3.24 -21.73 4.53
C ARG A 112 -3.11 -21.71 3.02
N GLU A 113 -2.71 -20.56 2.49
CA GLU A 113 -2.51 -20.38 1.06
C GLU A 113 -1.36 -19.39 0.80
N ASN A 114 -0.56 -19.66 -0.23
CA ASN A 114 0.30 -18.64 -0.81
C ASN A 114 -0.39 -18.04 -2.04
N ILE A 115 -0.69 -16.74 -1.99
CA ILE A 115 -1.51 -16.04 -2.98
C ILE A 115 -0.83 -14.76 -3.47
N ALA A 116 -1.15 -14.33 -4.70
CA ALA A 116 -0.74 -13.02 -5.19
C ALA A 116 -1.47 -11.91 -4.42
N THR A 117 -0.82 -10.78 -4.16
CA THR A 117 -1.39 -9.65 -3.42
C THR A 117 -2.66 -9.08 -4.05
N GLY A 118 -2.79 -9.13 -5.38
CA GLY A 118 -4.03 -8.77 -6.11
C GLY A 118 -5.22 -9.69 -5.82
N GLY A 119 -5.00 -10.84 -5.19
CA GLY A 119 -6.03 -11.73 -4.67
C GLY A 119 -6.65 -11.26 -3.35
N CYS A 120 -6.10 -10.21 -2.73
CA CYS A 120 -6.40 -9.79 -1.37
C CYS A 120 -6.84 -8.31 -1.29
N ARG A 121 -7.46 -7.94 -0.17
CA ARG A 121 -7.86 -6.57 0.15
C ARG A 121 -7.78 -6.32 1.66
N SER A 122 -7.76 -5.06 2.07
CA SER A 122 -7.79 -4.64 3.48
C SER A 122 -8.91 -3.63 3.73
N HIS A 123 -9.24 -3.40 5.01
CA HIS A 123 -10.21 -2.39 5.45
C HIS A 123 -9.57 -1.01 5.69
#